data_AF-A0A0U2MG64-F1
#
_entry.id   AF-A0A0U2MG64-F1
#
_cell.length_a   1.000
_cell.length_b   1.000
_cell.length_c   1.000
_cell.angle_alpha   90.00
_cell.angle_beta   90.00
_cell.angle_gamma   90.00
#
_symmetry.space_group_name_H-M   'P 1'
#
loop_
_entity.id
_entity.type
_entity.pdbx_description
1 polymer ?
#
loop_
_entity_poly.entity_id
_entity_poly.type
_entity_poly.pdbx_seq_one_letter_code
_entity_poly.pdbx_strand_id
1 'polypeptide(L)' 'MRWAFMLGIAVVLAIMTVYEWPKMKREMKKEKTAFAVLTVLGGILAFLLMFYPEMPGPTHLINAIYKPLGTIFEK' A
#
# COMPACT_ATOMS: atom_id res chain seq x y z
N MET A 1 0.40 -1.72 -21.16
CA MET A 1 -0.03 -0.85 -20.03
C MET A 1 -0.03 -1.59 -18.68
N ARG A 2 -0.93 -2.55 -18.43
CA ARG A 2 -1.01 -3.26 -17.13
C ARG A 2 0.27 -4.02 -16.73
N TRP A 3 0.89 -4.73 -17.67
CA TRP A 3 2.16 -5.44 -17.42
C TRP A 3 3.31 -4.55 -16.98
N ALA A 4 3.38 -3.31 -17.49
CA ALA A 4 4.39 -2.33 -17.07
C ALA A 4 4.18 -1.88 -15.62
N PHE A 5 2.92 -1.74 -15.18
CA PHE A 5 2.60 -1.46 -13.78
C PHE A 5 2.96 -2.61 -12.86
N MET A 6 2.67 -3.87 -13.23
CA MET A 6 3.08 -5.04 -12.44
C MET A 6 4.60 -5.13 -12.30
N LEU A 7 5.33 -4.93 -13.41
CA LEU A 7 6.79 -4.88 -13.41
C LEU A 7 7.30 -3.73 -12.54
N GLY A 8 6.70 -2.55 -12.64
CA GLY A 8 7.05 -1.40 -11.80
C GLY A 8 6.89 -1.70 -10.31
N ILE A 9 5.75 -2.26 -9.91
CA ILE A 9 5.50 -2.66 -8.51
C ILE A 9 6.54 -3.71 -8.06
N ALA A 10 6.78 -4.74 -8.86
CA ALA A 10 7.75 -5.79 -8.54
C ALA A 10 9.18 -5.23 -8.40
N VAL A 11 9.60 -4.33 -9.29
CA VAL A 11 10.91 -3.67 -9.25
C VAL A 11 11.05 -2.83 -7.98
N VAL A 12 10.03 -2.03 -7.63
CA VAL A 12 10.06 -1.20 -6.42
C VAL A 12 10.16 -2.07 -5.16
N LEU A 13 9.36 -3.14 -5.06
CA LEU A 13 9.41 -4.07 -3.92
C LEU A 13 10.77 -4.79 -3.84
N ALA A 14 11.35 -5.15 -4.98
CA ALA A 14 12.67 -5.76 -5.05
C ALA A 14 13.76 -4.78 -4.59
N ILE A 15 13.73 -3.52 -5.04
CA ILE A 15 14.68 -2.48 -4.62
C ILE A 15 14.58 -2.23 -3.11
N MET A 16 13.36 -2.05 -2.59
CA MET A 16 13.13 -1.92 -1.14
C MET A 16 13.71 -3.09 -0.38
N THR A 17 13.42 -4.32 -0.81
CA THR A 17 13.91 -5.53 -0.14
C THR A 17 15.44 -5.62 -0.18
N VAL A 18 16.06 -5.40 -1.34
CA VAL A 18 17.53 -5.49 -1.49
C VAL A 18 18.25 -4.38 -0.71
N TYR A 19 17.62 -3.22 -0.50
CA TYR A 19 18.23 -2.12 0.25
C TYR A 19 18.05 -2.24 1.77
N GLU A 20 16.85 -2.59 2.25
CA GLU A 20 16.54 -2.67 3.68
C GLU A 20 17.04 -3.97 4.33
N TRP A 21 16.97 -5.09 3.61
CA TRP A 21 17.34 -6.41 4.14
C TRP A 21 18.80 -6.58 4.58
N PRO A 22 19.82 -6.06 3.85
CA PRO A 22 21.22 -6.13 4.30
C PRO A 22 21.52 -5.12 5.41
N LYS A 23 20.77 -4.02 5.51
CA LYS A 23 20.91 -3.06 6.62
C LYS A 23 20.38 -3.62 7.94
N MET A 24 19.40 -4.52 7.89
CA MET A 24 18.91 -5.21 9.08
C MET A 24 19.92 -6.25 9.59
N LYS A 25 20.41 -6.03 10.82
CA LYS A 25 21.33 -6.96 11.50
C LYS A 25 20.73 -8.36 11.57
N ARG A 26 21.59 -9.38 11.49
CA ARG A 26 21.20 -10.80 11.45
C ARG A 26 20.42 -11.26 12.69
N GLU A 27 20.56 -10.55 13.80
CA GLU A 27 19.91 -10.78 15.09
C GLU A 27 18.49 -10.19 15.18
N MET A 28 18.15 -9.23 14.30
CA MET A 28 16.85 -8.54 14.27
C MET A 28 15.77 -9.36 13.56
N LYS A 29 15.59 -10.62 13.99
CA LYS A 29 14.66 -11.57 13.34
C LYS A 29 13.22 -11.06 13.32
N LYS A 30 12.76 -10.40 14.38
CA LYS A 30 11.40 -9.85 14.48
C LYS A 30 11.15 -8.72 13.47
N GLU A 31 12.14 -7.84 13.28
CA GLU A 31 12.05 -6.74 12.33
C GLU A 31 12.07 -7.25 10.89
N LYS A 32 12.90 -8.25 10.58
CA LYS A 32 12.88 -8.91 9.26
C LYS A 32 11.53 -9.54 8.96
N THR A 33 10.91 -10.19 9.95
CA THR A 33 9.56 -10.74 9.80
C THR A 33 8.53 -9.63 9.58
N ALA A 34 8.56 -8.56 10.37
CA ALA A 34 7.65 -7.43 10.21
C ALA A 34 7.80 -6.78 8.83
N PHE A 35 9.03 -6.54 8.38
CA PHE A 35 9.33 -6.01 7.05
C PHE A 35 8.82 -6.93 5.95
N ALA A 36 9.07 -8.24 6.04
CA ALA A 36 8.59 -9.20 5.05
C ALA A 36 7.06 -9.21 4.97
N VAL A 37 6.37 -9.25 6.12
CA VAL A 37 4.90 -9.25 6.19
C VAL A 37 4.33 -7.95 5.61
N LEU A 38 4.88 -6.79 6.00
CA LEU A 38 4.45 -5.49 5.49
C LEU A 38 4.68 -5.36 3.99
N THR A 39 5.82 -5.83 3.49
CA THR A 39 6.16 -5.79 2.05
C THR A 39 5.22 -6.67 1.24
N VAL A 40 4.91 -7.87 1.74
CA VAL A 40 3.96 -8.79 1.08
C VAL A 40 2.55 -8.22 1.10
N LEU A 41 2.07 -7.72 2.25
CA LEU A 41 0.74 -7.12 2.36
C LEU A 41 0.61 -5.87 1.48
N GLY A 42 1.61 -4.99 1.50
CA GLY A 42 1.66 -3.81 0.64
C GLY A 42 1.70 -4.17 -0.84
N GLY A 43 2.44 -5.21 -1.21
CA GLY A 43 2.46 -5.74 -2.58
C GLY A 43 1.10 -6.28 -3.00
N ILE A 44 0.44 -7.09 -2.17
CA ILE A 44 -0.92 -7.60 -2.42
C ILE A 44 -1.89 -6.43 -2.61
N LEU A 45 -1.83 -5.42 -1.75
CA LEU A 45 -2.64 -4.20 -1.87
C LEU A 45 -2.39 -3.46 -3.19
N ALA A 46 -1.12 -3.31 -3.58
CA ALA A 46 -0.76 -2.66 -4.84
C ALA A 46 -1.32 -3.41 -6.05
N PHE A 47 -1.24 -4.75 -6.05
CA PHE A 47 -1.86 -5.58 -7.08
C PHE A 47 -3.39 -5.46 -7.05
N LEU A 48 -4.00 -5.46 -5.86
CA LEU A 48 -5.45 -5.36 -5.72
C LEU A 48 -5.98 -4.03 -6.28
N LEU A 49 -5.31 -2.92 -5.98
CA LEU A 49 -5.61 -1.59 -6.55
C LEU A 49 -5.42 -1.54 -8.06
N MET A 50 -4.47 -2.31 -8.60
CA MET A 50 -4.25 -2.40 -10.03
C MET A 50 -5.40 -3.14 -10.76
N PHE A 51 -5.96 -4.19 -10.14
CA PHE A 51 -7.10 -4.93 -10.69
C PHE A 51 -8.44 -4.23 -10.43
N TYR A 52 -8.59 -3.60 -9.27
CA TYR A 52 -9.79 -2.90 -8.82
C TYR A 52 -9.46 -1.44 -8.45
N PRO A 53 -9.25 -0.57 -9.47
CA PRO A 53 -8.88 0.84 -9.24
C PRO A 53 -10.00 1.66 -8.58
N GLU A 54 -11.24 1.21 -8.69
CA GLU A 54 -12.45 1.82 -8.10
C GLU A 54 -12.69 1.37 -6.64
N MET A 55 -11.75 0.65 -6.02
CA MET A 55 -11.90 0.28 -4.61
C MET A 55 -12.02 1.55 -3.74
N PRO A 56 -12.99 1.60 -2.81
CA PRO A 56 -13.20 2.76 -1.96
C PRO A 56 -11.95 2.98 -1.10
N GLY A 57 -11.14 3.95 -1.49
CA GLY A 57 -9.94 4.35 -0.76
C GLY A 57 -10.25 5.16 0.50
N PRO A 58 -9.21 5.52 1.28
CA PRO A 58 -9.34 6.36 2.47
C PRO A 58 -10.03 7.71 2.17
N THR A 59 -9.84 8.23 0.97
CA THR A 59 -10.48 9.46 0.51
C THR A 59 -12.01 9.32 0.41
N HIS A 60 -12.51 8.12 0.09
CA HIS A 60 -13.95 7.85 0.11
C HIS A 60 -14.50 7.79 1.54
N LEU A 61 -13.71 7.35 2.53
CA LEU A 61 -14.09 7.44 3.94
C LEU A 61 -14.19 8.90 4.40
N ILE A 62 -13.23 9.74 4.01
CA ILE A 62 -13.29 11.19 4.27
C ILE A 62 -14.57 11.76 3.65
N ASN A 63 -14.84 11.47 2.37
CA ASN A 63 -16.07 11.93 1.73
C ASN A 63 -17.34 11.41 2.43
N ALA A 64 -17.36 10.17 2.91
CA ALA A 64 -18.50 9.60 3.65
C ALA A 64 -18.75 10.31 4.99
N ILE A 65 -17.69 10.75 5.68
CA ILE A 65 -17.78 11.47 6.97
C ILE A 65 -18.15 12.94 6.74
N TYR A 66 -17.55 13.60 5.75
CA TYR A 66 -17.69 15.04 5.56
C TYR A 66 -18.89 15.45 4.70
N LYS A 67 -19.34 14.62 3.76
CA LYS A 67 -20.54 14.87 2.95
C LYS A 67 -21.80 15.14 3.80
N PRO A 68 -22.14 14.35 4.84
CA PRO A 68 -23.31 14.66 5.67
C PRO A 68 -23.15 15.95 6.49
N LEU A 69 -21.92 16.32 6.88
CA LEU A 69 -21.68 17.59 7.58
C LEU A 69 -21.91 18.79 6.64
N GLY A 70 -21.44 18.73 5.39
CA GLY A 70 -21.69 19.77 4.38
C GLY A 70 -23.19 20.05 4.21
N THR A 71 -24.01 19.01 4.09
CA THR A 71 -25.47 19.15 3.94
C THR A 71 -26.17 19.76 5.17
N ILE A 72 -25.56 19.68 6.36
CA ILE A 72 -26.08 20.28 7.59
C ILE A 72 -25.72 21.77 7.66
N PHE A 73 -24.55 22.15 7.15
CA PHE A 73 -24.08 23.54 7.14
C PHE A 73 -24.57 24.36 5.93
N GLU A 74 -25.00 23.71 4.84
CA GLU A 74 -25.64 24.36 3.68
C GLU A 74 -27.12 24.75 3.93
N LYS A 75 -27.62 24.60 5.16
CA LYS A 75 -28.99 24.92 5.57
C LYS A 75 -29.00 25.96 6.68
#